data_AF-A0A7L6ACV5-F1
#
_entry.id   AF-A0A7L6ACV5-F1
#
_cell.length_a   1.000
_cell.length_b   1.000
_cell.length_c   1.000
_cell.angle_alpha   90.00
_cell.angle_beta   90.00
_cell.angle_gamma   90.00
#
_symmetry.space_group_name_H-M   'P 1'
#
loop_
_entity.id
_entity.type
_entity.pdbx_description
1 polymer ?
#
loop_
_entity_poly.entity_id
_entity_poly.type
_entity_poly.pdbx_seq_one_letter_code
_entity_poly.pdbx_strand_id
1 'polypeptide(L)' 'MPTRNVFLADHPARLVERPVSTGRYRNAREVLRDGLRLAGRRESGAELRLSALRVTAEAGTEAGNFGRFDFVHMPGEHG' A
#
# COMPACT_ATOMS: atom_id res chain seq x y z
N MET A 1 21.80 14.80 -10.30
CA MET A 1 20.38 14.54 -9.94
C MET A 1 19.63 15.86 -9.97
N PRO A 2 18.42 15.94 -10.54
CA PRO A 2 17.60 17.14 -10.50
C PRO A 2 17.26 17.51 -9.05
N THR A 3 17.14 18.82 -8.79
CA THR A 3 16.73 19.35 -7.49
C THR A 3 15.36 19.99 -7.61
N ARG A 4 14.53 19.81 -6.58
CA ARG A 4 13.21 20.44 -6.46
C ARG A 4 13.08 20.98 -5.05
N ASN A 5 12.62 22.22 -4.94
CA ASN A 5 12.29 22.82 -3.65
C ASN A 5 10.85 22.44 -3.29
N VAL A 6 10.60 22.13 -2.03
CA VAL A 6 9.27 21.77 -1.50
C VAL A 6 9.02 22.57 -0.24
N PHE A 7 7.77 22.98 -0.05
CA PHE A 7 7.30 23.53 1.22
C PHE A 7 6.77 22.40 2.09
N LEU A 8 7.15 22.38 3.36
CA LEU A 8 6.67 21.41 4.34
C LEU A 8 5.93 22.16 5.44
N ALA A 9 4.72 21.71 5.74
CA ALA A 9 4.03 22.13 6.96
C ALA A 9 4.76 21.59 8.20
N ASP A 10 4.38 22.09 9.38
CA ASP A 10 5.11 21.85 10.63
C ASP A 10 5.34 20.37 10.95
N HIS A 11 4.32 19.52 10.77
CA HIS A 11 4.44 18.10 11.10
C HIS A 11 5.43 17.36 10.17
N PRO A 12 5.30 17.43 8.82
CA PRO A 12 6.31 16.90 7.90
C PRO A 12 7.71 17.48 8.11
N ALA A 13 7.84 18.77 8.44
CA ALA A 13 9.13 19.40 8.74
C ALA A 13 9.82 18.71 9.92
N ARG A 14 9.10 18.46 11.02
CA ARG A 14 9.64 17.73 12.19
C ARG A 14 10.08 16.30 11.86
N LEU A 15 9.36 15.62 10.97
CA LEU A 15 9.73 14.29 10.50
C LEU A 15 11.05 14.29 9.72
N VAL A 16 11.40 15.42 9.07
CA VAL A 16 12.66 15.60 8.35
C VAL A 16 13.78 16.08 9.27
N GLU A 17 13.50 17.03 10.16
CA GLU A 17 14.49 17.65 11.04
C GLU A 17 15.06 16.69 12.07
N ARG A 18 14.21 15.89 12.74
CA ARG A 18 14.65 14.98 13.81
C ARG A 18 15.69 13.93 13.37
N PRO A 19 15.54 13.23 12.23
CA PRO A 19 16.59 12.35 11.72
C PRO A 19 17.90 13.06 11.36
N VAL A 20 17.83 14.32 10.93
CA VAL A 20 19.02 15.11 10.59
C VAL A 20 19.73 15.57 11.87
N SER A 21 18.97 16.08 12.85
CA SER A 21 19.52 16.56 14.13
C SER A 21 20.16 15.45 14.95
N THR A 22 19.69 14.21 14.80
CA THR A 22 20.26 13.02 15.45
C THR A 22 21.44 12.41 14.68
N GLY A 23 21.80 12.97 13.52
CA GLY A 23 22.90 12.49 12.69
C GLY A 23 22.59 11.24 11.87
N ARG A 24 21.35 10.71 11.92
CA ARG A 24 20.94 9.55 11.12
C ARG A 24 20.99 9.83 9.63
N TYR A 25 20.73 11.07 9.23
CA TYR A 25 20.85 11.53 7.85
C TYR A 25 21.68 12.81 7.82
N ARG A 26 22.47 13.00 6.75
CA ARG A 26 23.34 14.17 6.63
C ARG A 26 22.56 15.45 6.36
N ASN A 27 21.40 15.32 5.71
CA ASN A 27 20.60 16.47 5.28
C ASN A 27 19.15 16.05 4.97
N ALA A 28 18.28 17.06 4.86
CA ALA A 28 16.86 16.88 4.54
C ALA A 28 16.62 16.15 3.20
N ARG A 29 17.48 16.36 2.19
CA ARG A 29 17.31 15.72 0.87
C ARG A 29 17.49 14.21 0.95
N GLU A 30 18.35 13.72 1.84
CA GLU A 30 18.49 12.28 2.06
C GLU A 30 17.25 11.69 2.71
N VAL A 31 16.68 12.35 3.73
CA VAL A 31 15.43 11.91 4.37
C VAL A 31 14.30 11.87 3.35
N LEU A 32 14.13 12.91 2.55
CA LEU A 32 13.08 13.00 1.54
C LEU A 32 13.23 11.92 0.46
N ARG A 33 14.46 11.65 -0.01
CA ARG A 33 14.69 10.57 -0.99
C ARG A 33 14.33 9.20 -0.43
N ASP A 34 14.68 8.95 0.82
CA ASP A 34 14.39 7.66 1.46
C ASP A 34 12.89 7.50 1.72
N GLY A 35 12.22 8.58 2.14
CA GLY A 35 10.76 8.65 2.25
C GLY A 35 10.05 8.40 0.92
N LEU A 36 10.52 9.03 -0.17
CA LEU A 36 9.97 8.82 -1.52
C LEU A 36 10.21 7.39 -2.02
N ARG A 37 11.37 6.79 -1.72
CA ARG A 37 11.64 5.39 -2.05
C ARG A 37 10.67 4.44 -1.35
N LEU A 38 10.35 4.71 -0.08
CA LEU A 38 9.35 3.93 0.67
C LEU A 38 7.95 4.10 0.06
N ALA A 39 7.56 5.33 -0.29
CA ALA A 39 6.29 5.61 -0.93
C ALA A 39 6.16 4.88 -2.28
N GLY A 40 7.18 4.97 -3.13
CA GLY A 40 7.18 4.27 -4.43
C GLY A 40 7.10 2.75 -4.29
N ARG A 41 7.77 2.16 -3.30
CA ARG A 41 7.64 0.71 -3.02
C ARG A 41 6.21 0.31 -2.63
N ARG A 42 5.49 1.15 -1.89
CA ARG A 42 4.10 0.90 -1.50
C ARG A 42 3.17 0.95 -2.71
N GLU A 43 3.38 1.92 -3.59
CA GLU A 43 2.60 2.07 -4.82
C GLU A 43 2.80 0.89 -5.75
N SER A 44 4.05 0.53 -6.08
CA SER A 44 4.32 -0.66 -6.90
C SER A 44 3.81 -1.95 -6.27
N GLY A 45 3.89 -2.08 -4.95
CA GLY A 45 3.33 -3.23 -4.23
C GLY A 45 1.80 -3.28 -4.29
N ALA A 46 1.12 -2.14 -4.26
CA ALA A 46 -0.33 -2.06 -4.39
C ALA A 46 -0.78 -2.41 -5.82
N GLU A 47 -0.07 -1.92 -6.83
CA GLU A 47 -0.31 -2.25 -8.23
C GLU A 47 -0.16 -3.75 -8.50
N LEU A 48 0.89 -4.38 -7.97
CA LEU A 48 1.10 -5.83 -8.09
C LEU A 48 -0.01 -6.65 -7.41
N ARG A 49 -0.54 -6.18 -6.28
CA ARG A 49 -1.68 -6.85 -5.60
C ARG A 49 -2.97 -6.71 -6.40
N LEU A 50 -3.21 -5.53 -6.97
CA LEU A 50 -4.36 -5.28 -7.84
C LEU A 50 -4.31 -6.12 -9.12
N SER A 51 -3.13 -6.27 -9.73
CA SER A 51 -2.98 -7.12 -10.91
C SER A 51 -3.21 -8.59 -10.59
N ALA A 52 -2.66 -9.10 -9.48
CA ALA A 52 -2.90 -10.46 -9.02
C ALA A 52 -4.40 -10.71 -8.72
N LEU A 53 -5.09 -9.74 -8.12
CA LEU A 53 -6.53 -9.85 -7.87
C LEU A 53 -7.34 -9.88 -9.18
N ARG A 54 -6.96 -9.07 -10.18
CA ARG A 54 -7.63 -9.09 -11.49
C ARG A 54 -7.45 -10.42 -12.21
N VAL A 55 -6.23 -10.95 -12.26
CA VAL A 55 -5.95 -12.26 -12.89
C VAL A 55 -6.74 -13.38 -12.22
N THR A 56 -6.82 -13.39 -10.89
CA THR A 56 -7.60 -14.40 -10.16
C THR A 56 -9.10 -14.25 -10.37
N ALA A 57 -9.62 -13.01 -10.42
CA ALA A 57 -11.01 -12.75 -10.75
C ALA A 57 -11.36 -13.20 -12.18
N GLU A 58 -10.53 -12.86 -13.16
CA GLU A 58 -10.68 -13.26 -14.57
C GLU A 58 -10.65 -14.79 -14.72
N ALA A 59 -9.67 -15.46 -14.11
CA ALA A 59 -9.59 -16.91 -14.10
C ALA A 59 -10.82 -17.56 -13.44
N GLY A 60 -11.37 -16.97 -12.39
CA GLY A 60 -12.60 -17.44 -11.74
C GLY A 60 -13.85 -17.26 -12.62
N THR A 61 -13.93 -16.16 -13.38
CA THR A 61 -15.01 -15.93 -14.34
C THR A 61 -14.91 -16.85 -15.57
N GLU A 62 -13.70 -17.11 -16.06
CA GLU A 62 -13.46 -17.99 -17.22
C GLU A 62 -13.65 -19.47 -16.86
N ALA A 63 -13.30 -19.87 -15.62
CA ALA A 63 -13.55 -21.21 -15.12
C ALA A 63 -15.04 -21.54 -14.88
N GLY A 64 -15.97 -20.60 -15.12
CA GLY A 64 -17.42 -20.84 -15.01
C GLY A 64 -17.89 -21.27 -13.63
N ASN A 65 -17.07 -21.12 -12.58
CA ASN A 65 -17.39 -21.61 -11.25
C ASN A 65 -17.98 -20.47 -10.40
N PHE A 66 -19.12 -19.93 -10.84
CA PHE A 66 -20.09 -19.40 -9.87
C PHE A 66 -20.74 -20.60 -9.19
N GLY A 67 -19.96 -21.26 -8.33
CA GLY A 67 -20.47 -22.29 -7.43
C GLY A 67 -21.64 -21.67 -6.70
N ARG A 68 -22.83 -22.15 -7.03
CA ARG A 68 -24.11 -21.80 -6.41
C ARG A 68 -23.86 -21.74 -4.91
N PHE A 69 -23.96 -20.55 -4.32
CA PHE A 69 -23.95 -20.41 -2.87
C PHE A 69 -25.29 -20.98 -2.38
N ASP A 70 -25.35 -22.30 -2.25
CA ASP A 70 -26.44 -22.96 -1.55
C ASP A 70 -26.25 -22.61 -0.07
N PHE A 71 -26.96 -21.58 0.38
CA PHE A 71 -27.18 -21.35 1.80
C PHE A 71 -27.85 -22.61 2.34
N VAL A 72 -27.06 -23.51 2.92
CA VAL A 72 -27.58 -24.65 3.66
C VAL A 72 -28.36 -24.07 4.84
N HIS A 73 -29.67 -24.02 4.69
CA HIS A 73 -30.59 -23.75 5.78
C HIS A 73 -30.42 -24.90 6.78
N MET A 74 -29.66 -24.67 7.85
CA MET A 74 -29.62 -25.58 9.00
C MET A 74 -31.01 -25.53 9.64
N PRO A 75 -31.84 -26.59 9.58
CA PRO A 75 -33.07 -26.61 10.35
C PRO A 75 -32.66 -26.64 11.83
N GLY A 76 -33.08 -25.62 12.57
CA GLY A 76 -33.00 -25.62 14.02
C GLY A 76 -33.71 -26.86 14.56
N GLU A 77 -33.02 -27.62 15.39
CA GLU A 77 -33.61 -28.68 16.19
C GLU A 77 -34.77 -28.10 17.01
N HIS A 78 -35.97 -28.55 16.71
CA HIS A 78 -37.15 -28.32 17.53
C HIS A 78 -37.58 -29.65 18.15
N GLY A 79 -37.54 -29.70 19.48
CA GLY A 79 -38.39 -30.57 20.31
C GLY A 79 -37.70 -31.81 20.85
#